data_AF-A0A7V6HEX3-F1
#
_entry.id   AF-A0A7V6HEX3-F1
#
_cell.length_a   1.000
_cell.length_b   1.000
_cell.length_c   1.000
_cell.angle_alpha   90.00
_cell.angle_beta   90.00
_cell.angle_gamma   90.00
#
_symmetry.space_group_name_H-M   'P 1'
#
loop_
_entity.id
_entity.type
_entity.pdbx_description
1 polymer ?
#
loop_
_entity_poly.entity_id
_entity_poly.type
_entity_poly.pdbx_seq_one_letter_code
_entity_poly.pdbx_strand_id
1 'polypeptide(L)'
;MNLVTGDLSGCAWGANLGWISLGGVRTTVLSAGPDSDGDGIPDPWEMRMTGGLTALEGGAHDADGDGVCDIDEYGADTDPLDGQSRLAFTAFSRSSTTNRLTWTVEQTRFYELWRSPTLSTNDRSPTGLGVMVPDAGATMTREVDTAPPAGPPPAAQFYRVKAVIPLGE
;
A
#
# COMPACT_ATOMS: atom_id res chain seq x y z
N MET A 1 0.09 -17.28 -5.01
CA MET A 1 -0.12 -16.36 -6.14
C MET A 1 0.96 -15.30 -6.10
N ASN A 2 1.57 -14.97 -7.24
CA ASN A 2 2.46 -13.82 -7.35
C ASN A 2 1.60 -12.56 -7.52
N LEU A 3 1.64 -11.65 -6.54
CA LEU A 3 0.80 -10.44 -6.57
C LEU A 3 1.20 -9.43 -7.67
N VAL A 4 2.41 -9.55 -8.23
CA VAL A 4 2.88 -8.67 -9.32
C VAL A 4 2.33 -9.16 -10.67
N THR A 5 2.37 -10.46 -10.91
CA THR A 5 1.99 -11.04 -12.22
C THR A 5 0.62 -11.68 -12.24
N GLY A 6 0.03 -11.91 -11.07
CA GLY A 6 -1.19 -12.66 -10.87
C GLY A 6 -1.06 -14.17 -11.06
N ASP A 7 0.15 -14.68 -11.36
CA ASP A 7 0.35 -16.09 -11.65
C ASP A 7 0.17 -16.95 -10.39
N LEU A 8 -0.61 -18.01 -10.53
CA LEU A 8 -0.70 -19.06 -9.54
C LEU A 8 0.40 -20.10 -9.78
N SER A 9 0.83 -20.71 -8.68
CA SER A 9 1.85 -21.75 -8.67
C SER A 9 1.47 -22.82 -7.64
N GLY A 10 2.10 -23.98 -7.74
CA GLY A 10 1.80 -25.13 -6.88
C GLY A 10 0.73 -26.05 -7.48
N CYS A 11 0.19 -26.93 -6.63
CA CYS A 11 -0.77 -27.95 -7.03
C CYS A 11 -1.88 -28.06 -5.99
N ALA A 12 -3.10 -28.33 -6.43
CA ALA A 12 -4.21 -28.78 -5.59
C ALA A 12 -4.34 -30.31 -5.66
N TRP A 13 -4.85 -30.97 -4.62
CA TRP A 13 -5.10 -32.40 -4.63
C TRP A 13 -6.55 -32.72 -4.32
N GLY A 14 -7.12 -33.68 -5.04
CA GLY A 14 -8.43 -34.28 -4.74
C GLY A 14 -8.38 -35.80 -4.78
N ALA A 15 -9.06 -36.46 -3.85
CA ALA A 15 -8.99 -37.92 -3.66
C ALA A 15 -9.28 -38.75 -4.92
N ASN A 16 -10.18 -38.27 -5.79
CA ASN A 16 -10.53 -38.93 -7.06
C ASN A 16 -9.99 -38.19 -8.29
N LEU A 17 -9.22 -37.11 -8.11
CA LEU A 17 -8.74 -36.22 -9.17
C LEU A 17 -7.21 -36.16 -9.28
N GLY A 18 -6.50 -36.61 -8.24
CA GLY A 18 -5.04 -36.52 -8.18
C GLY A 18 -4.56 -35.07 -8.02
N TRP A 19 -3.32 -34.81 -8.44
CA TRP A 19 -2.69 -33.49 -8.40
C TRP A 19 -3.10 -32.65 -9.63
N ILE A 20 -3.66 -31.49 -9.37
CA ILE A 20 -4.01 -30.47 -10.37
C ILE A 20 -2.96 -29.37 -10.28
N SER A 21 -2.18 -29.18 -11.34
CA SER A 21 -1.24 -28.06 -11.43
C SER A 21 -1.99 -26.74 -11.54
N LEU A 22 -1.56 -25.74 -10.77
CA LEU A 22 -2.04 -24.36 -10.88
C LEU A 22 -1.17 -23.52 -11.83
N GLY A 23 -0.09 -24.10 -12.37
CA GLY A 23 0.79 -23.43 -13.32
C GLY A 23 0.04 -23.05 -14.59
N GLY A 24 0.14 -21.78 -14.97
CA GLY A 24 -0.55 -21.20 -16.14
C GLY A 24 -1.92 -20.62 -15.83
N VAL A 25 -2.44 -20.76 -14.60
CA VAL A 25 -3.60 -20.01 -14.14
C VAL A 25 -3.12 -18.63 -13.66
N ARG A 26 -3.81 -17.57 -14.08
CA ARG A 26 -3.47 -16.18 -13.73
C ARG A 26 -4.72 -15.41 -13.35
N THR A 27 -4.64 -14.67 -12.25
CA THR A 27 -5.59 -13.62 -11.91
C THR A 27 -5.18 -12.34 -12.61
N THR A 28 -6.05 -11.76 -13.43
CA THR A 28 -5.76 -10.51 -14.13
C THR A 28 -6.23 -9.27 -13.37
N VAL A 29 -7.27 -9.42 -12.57
CA VAL A 29 -7.91 -8.35 -11.79
C VAL A 29 -8.36 -8.93 -10.44
N LEU A 30 -8.15 -8.17 -9.38
CA LEU A 30 -8.70 -8.38 -8.05
C LEU A 30 -9.78 -7.33 -7.81
N SER A 31 -11.03 -7.74 -7.97
CA SER A 31 -12.17 -6.88 -7.64
C SER A 31 -12.29 -6.76 -6.12
N ALA A 32 -12.57 -5.54 -5.67
CA ALA A 32 -12.71 -5.22 -4.25
C ALA A 32 -13.93 -5.88 -3.60
N GLY A 33 -14.96 -6.19 -4.41
CA GLY A 33 -16.25 -6.68 -3.93
C GLY A 33 -17.33 -5.58 -3.92
N PRO A 34 -18.54 -5.89 -3.44
CA PRO A 34 -19.60 -4.89 -3.25
C PRO A 34 -19.24 -3.89 -2.14
N ASP A 35 -19.89 -2.74 -2.19
CA ASP A 35 -19.92 -1.67 -1.19
C ASP A 35 -21.41 -1.31 -1.01
N SER A 36 -22.03 -1.88 0.01
CA SER A 36 -23.49 -1.94 0.19
C SER A 36 -24.05 -0.70 0.88
N ASP A 37 -23.26 -0.02 1.71
CA ASP A 37 -23.61 1.22 2.39
C ASP A 37 -23.09 2.47 1.66
N GLY A 38 -22.21 2.30 0.68
CA GLY A 38 -21.87 3.29 -0.34
C GLY A 38 -20.84 4.30 0.11
N ASP A 39 -19.97 3.92 1.04
CA ASP A 39 -19.01 4.79 1.69
C ASP A 39 -17.62 4.76 1.02
N GLY A 40 -17.42 3.87 0.05
CA GLY A 40 -16.17 3.66 -0.67
C GLY A 40 -15.26 2.58 -0.06
N ILE A 41 -15.71 1.88 0.99
CA ILE A 41 -15.04 0.76 1.62
C ILE A 41 -15.80 -0.53 1.24
N PRO A 42 -15.14 -1.58 0.71
CA PRO A 42 -15.85 -2.78 0.30
C PRO A 42 -16.31 -3.66 1.46
N ASP A 43 -17.54 -4.19 1.37
CA ASP A 43 -18.15 -5.09 2.36
C ASP A 43 -17.22 -6.23 2.80
N PRO A 44 -16.49 -6.94 1.90
CA PRO A 44 -15.62 -8.03 2.33
C PRO A 44 -14.48 -7.58 3.24
N TRP A 45 -13.99 -6.36 3.07
CA TRP A 45 -12.94 -5.81 3.90
C TRP A 45 -13.50 -5.36 5.25
N GLU A 46 -14.62 -4.64 5.27
CA GLU A 46 -15.28 -4.23 6.51
C GLU A 46 -15.68 -5.44 7.38
N MET A 47 -16.29 -6.45 6.75
CA MET A 47 -16.65 -7.71 7.42
C MET A 47 -15.45 -8.43 8.01
N ARG A 48 -14.27 -8.32 7.38
CA ARG A 48 -13.03 -8.90 7.91
C ARG A 48 -12.53 -8.13 9.13
N MET A 49 -12.57 -6.80 9.09
CA MET A 49 -12.01 -5.95 10.15
C MET A 49 -12.94 -5.85 11.36
N THR A 50 -14.24 -5.66 11.14
CA THR A 50 -15.19 -5.34 12.23
C THR A 50 -16.34 -6.34 12.37
N GLY A 51 -16.60 -7.15 11.34
CA GLY A 51 -17.73 -8.07 11.31
C GLY A 51 -19.08 -7.41 11.02
N GLY A 52 -19.08 -6.16 10.53
CA GLY A 52 -20.25 -5.42 10.08
C GLY A 52 -19.89 -4.35 9.03
N LEU A 53 -20.89 -3.62 8.55
CA LEU A 53 -20.78 -2.63 7.46
C LEU A 53 -21.06 -1.19 7.93
N THR A 54 -20.95 -0.92 9.23
CA THR A 54 -21.35 0.38 9.80
C THR A 54 -20.41 0.84 10.90
N ALA A 55 -19.35 0.09 11.15
CA ALA A 55 -18.36 0.41 12.18
C ALA A 55 -17.23 1.25 11.59
N LEU A 56 -17.01 1.12 10.27
CA LEU A 56 -16.10 1.91 9.49
C LEU A 56 -16.94 2.80 8.57
N GLU A 57 -16.40 3.95 8.21
CA GLU A 57 -17.05 4.86 7.28
C GLU A 57 -16.02 5.53 6.34
N GLY A 58 -16.46 5.89 5.15
CA GLY A 58 -15.67 6.67 4.20
C GLY A 58 -15.32 8.10 4.66
N GLY A 59 -14.59 8.80 3.79
CA GLY A 59 -14.29 10.22 3.97
C GLY A 59 -13.23 10.48 5.02
N ALA A 60 -13.63 11.06 6.17
CA ALA A 60 -12.73 11.48 7.24
C ALA A 60 -13.00 10.76 8.58
N HIS A 61 -13.80 9.70 8.55
CA HIS A 61 -13.98 8.83 9.72
C HIS A 61 -12.67 8.10 10.03
N ASP A 62 -12.35 7.99 11.32
CA ASP A 62 -11.11 7.47 11.87
C ASP A 62 -11.50 6.73 13.15
N ALA A 63 -11.69 5.41 13.02
CA ALA A 63 -12.32 4.59 14.04
C ALA A 63 -11.45 4.41 15.30
N ASP A 64 -10.12 4.40 15.16
CA ASP A 64 -9.17 4.22 16.26
C ASP A 64 -8.52 5.52 16.76
N GLY A 65 -8.71 6.63 16.03
CA GLY A 65 -8.27 7.97 16.39
C GLY A 65 -6.79 8.24 16.17
N ASP A 66 -6.13 7.50 15.27
CA ASP A 66 -4.71 7.65 14.99
C ASP A 66 -4.37 8.77 13.97
N GLY A 67 -5.40 9.36 13.36
CA GLY A 67 -5.32 10.44 12.38
C GLY A 67 -5.25 9.97 10.93
N VAL A 68 -5.39 8.68 10.66
CA VAL A 68 -5.62 8.10 9.32
C VAL A 68 -7.10 7.74 9.21
N CYS A 69 -7.74 8.09 8.09
CA CYS A 69 -9.15 7.72 7.92
C CYS A 69 -9.30 6.28 7.41
N ASP A 70 -10.40 5.63 7.76
CA ASP A 70 -10.64 4.21 7.48
C ASP A 70 -10.52 3.87 5.98
N ILE A 71 -10.91 4.79 5.10
CA ILE A 71 -10.79 4.61 3.64
C ILE A 71 -9.33 4.63 3.16
N ASP A 72 -8.47 5.44 3.78
CA ASP A 72 -7.03 5.45 3.49
C ASP A 72 -6.37 4.17 4.05
N GLU A 73 -6.85 3.67 5.19
CA GLU A 73 -6.42 2.41 5.79
C GLU A 73 -6.83 1.20 4.96
N TYR A 74 -8.04 1.18 4.41
CA TYR A 74 -8.46 0.19 3.41
C TYR A 74 -7.47 0.16 2.23
N GLY A 75 -7.09 1.34 1.72
CA GLY A 75 -6.09 1.46 0.66
C GLY A 75 -4.72 0.90 1.05
N ALA A 76 -4.33 1.02 2.33
CA ALA A 76 -3.07 0.53 2.87
C ALA A 76 -3.10 -0.91 3.42
N ASP A 77 -4.28 -1.53 3.53
CA ASP A 77 -4.53 -2.78 4.27
C ASP A 77 -4.18 -2.74 5.76
N THR A 78 -4.18 -1.56 6.37
CA THR A 78 -3.92 -1.43 7.80
C THR A 78 -5.17 -1.77 8.61
N ASP A 79 -5.01 -1.94 9.92
CA ASP A 79 -6.09 -2.36 10.82
C ASP A 79 -6.74 -1.11 11.44
N PRO A 80 -7.98 -0.76 11.04
CA PRO A 80 -8.63 0.49 11.46
C PRO A 80 -9.10 0.50 12.91
N LEU A 81 -8.80 -0.57 13.66
CA LEU A 81 -9.10 -0.69 15.09
C LEU A 81 -7.81 -0.68 15.94
N ASP A 82 -6.63 -0.54 15.33
CA ASP A 82 -5.33 -0.47 16.01
C ASP A 82 -4.49 0.69 15.48
N GLY A 83 -4.46 1.80 16.23
CA GLY A 83 -3.73 3.00 15.80
C GLY A 83 -2.20 2.86 15.73
N GLN A 84 -1.63 1.68 15.99
CA GLN A 84 -0.24 1.35 15.63
C GLN A 84 -0.11 0.74 14.23
N SER A 85 -1.19 0.15 13.71
CA SER A 85 -1.32 -0.37 12.36
C SER A 85 -1.63 0.78 11.42
N ARG A 86 -0.58 1.45 10.91
CA ARG A 86 -0.76 2.53 9.94
C ARG A 86 0.41 2.62 8.98
N LEU A 87 0.17 3.17 7.79
CA LEU A 87 1.23 3.49 6.83
C LEU A 87 1.93 4.80 7.22
N ALA A 88 3.10 4.69 7.85
CA ALA A 88 3.84 5.84 8.36
C ALA A 88 5.35 5.68 8.19
N PHE A 89 6.05 6.81 8.03
CA PHE A 89 7.50 6.84 8.14
C PHE A 89 7.92 6.62 9.60
N THR A 90 8.81 5.65 9.82
CA THR A 90 9.34 5.29 11.14
C THR A 90 10.78 5.78 11.34
N ALA A 91 11.52 6.02 10.26
CA ALA A 91 12.83 6.64 10.32
C ALA A 91 13.14 7.45 9.05
N PHE A 92 13.92 8.52 9.24
CA PHE A 92 14.43 9.36 8.16
C PHE A 92 15.86 9.78 8.48
N SER A 93 16.78 9.58 7.54
CA SER A 93 18.13 10.17 7.63
C SER A 93 18.51 10.87 6.34
N ARG A 94 19.04 12.08 6.48
CA ARG A 94 19.48 12.93 5.37
C ARG A 94 21.00 12.91 5.25
N SER A 95 21.49 12.72 4.03
CA SER A 95 22.88 12.93 3.67
C SER A 95 23.00 14.07 2.66
N SER A 96 24.23 14.38 2.25
CA SER A 96 24.52 15.42 1.23
C SER A 96 24.03 15.02 -0.17
N THR A 97 24.01 13.72 -0.48
CA THR A 97 23.62 13.21 -1.80
C THR A 97 22.34 12.38 -1.76
N THR A 98 22.05 11.72 -0.64
CA THR A 98 21.03 10.66 -0.57
C THR A 98 20.23 10.76 0.73
N ASN A 99 18.92 10.57 0.64
CA ASN A 99 18.01 10.46 1.78
C ASN A 99 17.60 9.00 1.94
N ARG A 100 17.64 8.50 3.18
CA ARG A 100 17.21 7.15 3.53
C ARG A 100 15.91 7.23 4.31
N LEU A 101 14.88 6.58 3.80
CA LEU A 101 13.53 6.60 4.34
C LEU A 101 13.10 5.20 4.73
N THR A 102 12.52 5.05 5.92
CA THR A 102 11.96 3.80 6.42
C THR A 102 10.50 4.01 6.78
N TRP A 103 9.63 3.11 6.35
CA TRP A 103 8.19 3.16 6.63
C TRP A 103 7.62 1.75 6.89
N THR A 104 6.47 1.69 7.55
CA THR A 104 5.69 0.47 7.81
C THR A 104 5.09 -0.11 6.53
N VAL A 105 4.95 -1.44 6.47
CA VAL A 105 4.48 -2.12 5.26
C VAL A 105 3.56 -3.28 5.60
N GLU A 106 2.59 -3.50 4.72
CA GLU A 106 1.71 -4.65 4.66
C GLU A 106 2.08 -5.51 3.46
N GLN A 107 2.13 -6.82 3.67
CA GLN A 107 2.58 -7.78 2.63
C GLN A 107 1.58 -7.92 1.48
N THR A 108 0.38 -7.37 1.64
CA THR A 108 -0.72 -7.39 0.68
C THR A 108 -0.75 -6.15 -0.22
N ARG A 109 0.17 -5.19 -0.04
CA ARG A 109 0.24 -3.95 -0.82
C ARG A 109 1.60 -3.76 -1.48
N PHE A 110 1.61 -2.98 -2.55
CA PHE A 110 2.82 -2.40 -3.12
C PHE A 110 2.95 -0.94 -2.73
N TYR A 111 4.13 -0.37 -2.97
CA TYR A 111 4.44 0.97 -2.51
C TYR A 111 5.08 1.81 -3.60
N GLU A 112 4.59 3.02 -3.76
CA GLU A 112 5.24 4.05 -4.56
C GLU A 112 5.73 5.16 -3.65
N LEU A 113 6.97 5.60 -3.88
CA LEU A 113 7.54 6.74 -3.19
C LEU A 113 7.50 7.97 -4.09
N TRP A 114 6.86 9.02 -3.60
CA TRP A 114 6.68 10.29 -4.28
C TRP A 114 7.49 11.38 -3.58
N ARG A 115 7.97 12.34 -4.36
CA ARG A 115 8.70 13.51 -3.83
C ARG A 115 8.11 14.82 -4.35
N SER A 116 8.25 15.88 -3.54
CA SER A 116 7.98 17.25 -3.95
C SER A 116 9.16 18.15 -3.60
N PRO A 117 9.59 19.05 -4.52
CA PRO A 117 10.62 20.04 -4.26
C PRO A 117 10.12 21.26 -3.47
N THR A 118 8.80 21.43 -3.30
CA THR A 118 8.22 22.58 -2.57
C THR A 118 7.03 22.19 -1.68
N LEU A 119 6.65 23.09 -0.78
CA LEU A 119 5.43 22.99 0.03
C LEU A 119 4.14 23.30 -0.76
N SER A 120 4.24 23.77 -2.01
CA SER A 120 3.06 24.14 -2.80
C SER A 120 2.38 22.90 -3.37
N THR A 121 1.07 22.84 -3.16
CA THR A 121 0.29 21.61 -3.00
C THR A 121 -0.15 20.96 -4.30
N ASN A 122 0.76 20.63 -5.23
CA ASN A 122 0.51 19.58 -6.25
C ASN A 122 1.71 19.19 -7.12
N ASP A 123 2.89 19.81 -6.97
CA ASP A 123 4.08 19.42 -7.76
C ASP A 123 4.78 18.19 -7.17
N ARG A 124 4.06 17.05 -7.18
CA ARG A 124 4.58 15.76 -6.74
C ARG A 124 4.94 14.95 -7.96
N SER A 125 6.14 14.38 -7.95
CA SER A 125 6.57 13.41 -8.95
C SER A 125 6.97 12.10 -8.29
N PRO A 126 6.74 10.95 -8.94
CA PRO A 126 7.27 9.70 -8.45
C PRO A 126 8.80 9.76 -8.40
N THR A 127 9.37 9.09 -7.41
CA THR A 127 10.80 8.80 -7.41
C THR A 127 11.14 7.81 -8.53
N GLY A 128 12.41 7.71 -8.89
CA GLY A 128 12.88 6.74 -9.90
C GLY A 128 12.81 5.27 -9.47
N LEU A 129 12.26 4.97 -8.29
CA LEU A 129 12.16 3.62 -7.74
C LEU A 129 11.01 2.80 -8.35
N GLY A 130 10.00 3.47 -8.93
CA GLY A 130 8.80 2.81 -9.42
C GLY A 130 7.95 2.17 -8.32
N VAL A 131 7.12 1.20 -8.70
CA VAL A 131 6.29 0.40 -7.78
C VAL A 131 7.17 -0.66 -7.11
N MET A 132 7.12 -0.72 -5.78
CA MET A 132 7.97 -1.58 -4.96
C MET A 132 7.16 -2.63 -4.22
N VAL A 133 7.68 -3.86 -4.22
CA VAL A 133 7.18 -4.97 -3.39
C VAL A 133 7.74 -4.81 -1.96
N PRO A 134 6.96 -5.13 -0.92
CA PRO A 134 7.43 -5.09 0.45
C PRO A 134 8.56 -6.08 0.72
N ASP A 135 9.47 -5.66 1.60
CA ASP A 135 10.47 -6.54 2.18
C ASP A 135 9.79 -7.47 3.20
N ALA A 136 10.38 -8.62 3.55
CA ALA A 136 9.74 -9.63 4.41
C ALA A 136 9.45 -9.19 5.87
N GLY A 137 9.85 -7.99 6.27
CA GLY A 137 9.62 -7.43 7.61
C GLY A 137 8.43 -6.47 7.65
N ALA A 138 8.14 -5.95 8.84
CA ALA A 138 7.07 -4.96 9.06
C ALA A 138 7.42 -3.55 8.57
N THR A 139 8.67 -3.32 8.14
CA THR A 139 9.11 -2.05 7.56
C THR A 139 10.00 -2.32 6.36
N MET A 140 9.99 -1.41 5.39
CA MET A 140 11.00 -1.37 4.34
C MET A 140 11.80 -0.08 4.39
N THR A 141 13.02 -0.12 3.84
CA THR A 141 13.88 1.05 3.72
C THR A 141 14.30 1.26 2.28
N ARG A 142 14.23 2.51 1.79
CA ARG A 142 14.78 2.88 0.49
C ARG A 142 15.63 4.14 0.57
N GLU A 143 16.59 4.20 -0.32
CA GLU A 143 17.47 5.36 -0.51
C GLU A 143 17.06 6.10 -1.78
N VAL A 144 17.01 7.43 -1.69
CA VAL A 144 16.61 8.31 -2.79
C VAL A 144 17.60 9.44 -2.92
N ASP A 145 18.06 9.69 -4.13
CA ASP A 145 18.93 10.83 -4.38
C ASP A 145 18.22 12.17 -4.10
N THR A 146 18.96 13.06 -3.46
CA THR A 146 18.55 14.43 -3.15
C THR A 146 18.53 15.32 -4.40
N ALA A 147 19.17 14.90 -5.49
CA ALA A 147 19.11 15.61 -6.76
C ALA A 147 17.74 15.39 -7.44
N PRO A 148 16.99 16.46 -7.77
CA PRO A 148 15.83 16.35 -8.65
C PRO A 148 16.27 15.93 -10.06
N PRO A 149 15.34 15.48 -10.94
CA PRO A 149 15.67 15.09 -12.31
C PRO A 149 16.23 16.26 -13.14
N ALA A 150 15.96 17.50 -12.72
CA ALA A 150 16.50 18.71 -13.30
C ALA A 150 16.73 19.78 -12.22
N GLY A 151 17.86 20.49 -12.28
CA GLY A 151 18.20 21.60 -11.37
C GLY A 151 19.01 21.21 -10.13
N PRO A 152 19.52 22.19 -9.36
CA PRO A 152 20.26 21.93 -8.12
C PRO A 152 19.34 21.30 -7.05
N PRO A 153 19.88 20.54 -6.09
CA PRO A 153 19.09 19.98 -4.98
C PRO A 153 18.34 21.11 -4.25
N PRO A 154 17.00 21.02 -4.13
CA PRO A 154 16.23 22.04 -3.43
C PRO A 154 16.58 22.03 -1.94
N ALA A 155 16.48 23.20 -1.30
CA ALA A 155 16.80 23.35 0.13
C ALA A 155 15.89 22.48 1.02
N ALA A 156 14.66 22.22 0.58
CA ALA A 156 13.67 21.37 1.23
C ALA A 156 13.07 20.36 0.23
N GLN A 157 12.78 19.16 0.71
CA GLN A 157 12.12 18.09 -0.04
C GLN A 157 11.08 17.42 0.85
N PHE A 158 9.94 17.06 0.27
CA PHE A 158 8.91 16.29 0.94
C PHE A 158 8.80 14.92 0.29
N TYR A 159 8.53 13.92 1.12
CA TYR A 159 8.32 12.55 0.68
C TYR A 159 6.93 12.09 1.12
N ARG A 160 6.26 11.34 0.24
CA ARG A 160 5.03 10.63 0.56
C ARG A 160 5.18 9.21 0.06
N VAL A 161 4.87 8.25 0.92
CA VAL A 161 4.64 6.88 0.48
C VAL A 161 3.15 6.70 0.18
N LYS A 162 2.85 5.99 -0.90
CA LYS A 162 1.50 5.61 -1.28
C LYS A 162 1.43 4.08 -1.36
N ALA A 163 0.46 3.48 -0.68
CA ALA A 163 0.12 2.08 -0.90
C ALA A 163 -0.65 1.90 -2.21
N VAL A 164 -0.42 0.78 -2.88
CA VAL A 164 -1.04 0.41 -4.14
C VAL A 164 -1.60 -0.99 -3.99
N ILE A 165 -2.90 -1.15 -4.26
CA ILE A 165 -3.59 -2.43 -4.27
C ILE A 165 -3.09 -3.24 -5.49
N PRO A 166 -2.43 -4.39 -5.29
CA PRO A 166 -1.97 -5.21 -6.41
C PRO A 166 -3.15 -5.70 -7.23
N LEU A 167 -3.07 -5.60 -8.56
CA LEU A 167 -4.12 -6.05 -9.49
C LEU A 167 -5.52 -5.45 -9.23
N GLY A 168 -5.61 -4.36 -8.47
CA GLY A 168 -6.89 -3.69 -8.20
C GLY A 168 -7.55 -3.17 -9.49
N GLU A 169 -8.88 -3.04 -9.44
CA GLU A 169 -9.70 -2.41 -10.49
C GLU A 169 -9.40 -0.92 -10.69
#